data_AF-A0A0D0KEJ5-F1
#
_entry.id   AF-A0A0D0KEJ5-F1
#
_cell.length_a   1.000
_cell.length_b   1.000
_cell.length_c   1.000
_cell.angle_alpha   90.00
_cell.angle_beta   90.00
_cell.angle_gamma   90.00
#
_symmetry.space_group_name_H-M   'P 1'
#
loop_
_entity.id
_entity.type
_entity.pdbx_description
1 polymer ?
#
loop_
_entity_poly.entity_id
_entity_poly.type
_entity_poly.pdbx_seq_one_letter_code
_entity_poly.pdbx_strand_id
1 'polypeptide(L)'
;MSRTPHPQGSGRDARTTRLEYKGPLRGARWIVRSDSERLVRIAADFLTGVGFERRDDDFDGRLRARGSEWTATALEIGDEKGSKRSWWRGLLTDELPFPLPHALQPVLPPTLVVAAARPVAVGVAELVVFPHTSARGDATHARAAAPRVTSALEQITAAAGAEGAMLSHESLSGIANDGSPASQAVVREVLEWR
;
A
#
# COMPACT_ATOMS: atom_id res chain seq x y z
N MET A 1 -17.80 1.54 13.66
CA MET A 1 -17.00 2.74 13.95
C MET A 1 -17.06 3.64 12.73
N SER A 2 -17.57 4.87 12.87
CA SER A 2 -17.58 5.83 11.76
C SER A 2 -16.15 6.15 11.37
N ARG A 3 -15.78 5.87 10.11
CA ARG A 3 -14.43 6.13 9.59
C ARG A 3 -14.21 7.64 9.57
N THR A 4 -13.25 8.13 10.33
CA THR A 4 -12.80 9.51 10.18
C THR A 4 -12.16 9.64 8.80
N PRO A 5 -12.64 10.53 7.92
CA PRO A 5 -12.05 10.70 6.60
C PRO A 5 -10.59 11.14 6.75
N HIS A 6 -9.68 10.52 6.00
CA HIS A 6 -8.28 10.94 5.98
C HIS A 6 -8.21 12.41 5.51
N PRO A 7 -7.44 13.29 6.17
CA PRO A 7 -7.45 14.75 5.91
C PRO A 7 -7.08 15.14 4.47
N GLN A 8 -6.46 14.22 3.72
CA GLN A 8 -6.04 14.38 2.33
C GLN A 8 -6.81 13.45 1.36
N GLY A 9 -8.01 13.02 1.74
CA GLY A 9 -8.81 12.08 0.96
C GLY A 9 -8.31 10.62 1.00
N SER A 10 -9.16 9.72 0.51
CA SER A 10 -8.94 8.27 0.41
C SER A 10 -9.20 7.77 -1.02
N GLY A 11 -8.71 6.57 -1.32
CA GLY A 11 -8.95 5.88 -2.58
C GLY A 11 -8.58 6.74 -3.78
N ARG A 12 -9.50 6.82 -4.73
CA ARG A 12 -9.31 7.58 -5.99
C ARG A 12 -9.19 9.09 -5.80
N ASP A 13 -9.75 9.63 -4.72
CA ASP A 13 -9.72 11.06 -4.43
C ASP A 13 -8.54 11.47 -3.55
N ALA A 14 -7.67 10.52 -3.19
CA ALA A 14 -6.52 10.80 -2.35
C ALA A 14 -5.55 11.76 -3.04
N ARG A 15 -5.17 12.79 -2.29
CA ARG A 15 -4.29 13.86 -2.75
C ARG A 15 -2.98 13.87 -1.98
N THR A 16 -1.99 14.53 -2.55
CA THR A 16 -0.70 14.74 -1.91
C THR A 16 -0.30 16.19 -2.05
N THR A 17 0.44 16.68 -1.06
CA THR A 17 1.15 17.94 -1.22
C THR A 17 2.52 17.65 -1.82
N ARG A 18 2.99 18.49 -2.78
CA ARG A 18 4.34 18.30 -3.37
C ARG A 18 5.48 18.46 -2.35
N LEU A 19 5.19 18.97 -1.15
CA LEU A 19 6.11 19.16 -0.03
C LEU A 19 6.29 17.89 0.82
N GLU A 20 5.44 16.87 0.64
CA GLU A 20 5.61 15.60 1.34
C GLU A 20 6.80 14.82 0.79
N TYR A 21 7.70 14.46 1.70
CA TYR A 21 8.98 13.81 1.45
C TYR A 21 8.92 12.67 0.41
N LYS A 22 9.76 12.77 -0.63
CA LYS A 22 9.92 11.79 -1.73
C LYS A 22 10.87 10.64 -1.36
N GLY A 23 10.62 10.01 -0.22
CA GLY A 23 11.41 8.85 0.23
C GLY A 23 11.31 7.64 -0.72
N PRO A 24 12.15 6.61 -0.51
CA PRO A 24 11.99 5.36 -1.24
C PRO A 24 10.65 4.73 -0.88
N LEU A 25 9.91 4.28 -1.90
CA LEU A 25 8.74 3.45 -1.69
C LEU A 25 9.22 2.04 -1.32
N ARG A 26 9.01 1.64 -0.07
CA ARG A 26 9.49 0.37 0.50
C ARG A 26 8.32 -0.47 0.99
N GLY A 27 8.51 -1.78 0.94
CA GLY A 27 7.68 -2.73 1.67
C GLY A 27 8.34 -3.14 2.98
N ALA A 28 7.72 -4.09 3.66
CA ALA A 28 8.29 -4.73 4.83
C ALA A 28 7.80 -6.18 4.96
N ARG A 29 8.61 -6.97 5.66
CA ARG A 29 8.35 -8.34 6.05
C ARG A 29 8.45 -8.45 7.57
N TRP A 30 7.50 -9.17 8.17
CA TRP A 30 7.52 -9.48 9.59
C TRP A 30 7.32 -10.97 9.80
N ILE A 31 7.96 -11.49 10.83
CA ILE A 31 7.60 -12.78 11.43
C ILE A 31 6.96 -12.47 12.78
N VAL A 32 5.70 -12.88 12.97
CA VAL A 32 4.88 -12.49 14.13
C VAL A 32 4.18 -13.71 14.72
N ARG A 33 4.08 -13.76 16.05
CA ARG A 33 3.26 -14.74 16.79
C ARG A 33 1.76 -14.43 16.60
N SER A 34 1.19 -14.87 15.49
CA SER A 34 -0.22 -14.70 15.12
C SER A 34 -0.59 -15.69 14.01
N ASP A 35 -1.88 -15.82 13.72
CA ASP A 35 -2.38 -16.44 12.49
C ASP A 35 -2.36 -15.46 11.31
N SER A 36 -2.33 -16.02 10.09
CA SER A 36 -2.22 -15.25 8.83
C SER A 36 -3.43 -14.37 8.53
N GLU A 37 -4.64 -14.84 8.83
CA GLU A 37 -5.87 -14.08 8.56
C GLU A 37 -5.95 -12.81 9.42
N ARG A 38 -5.58 -12.92 10.70
CA ARG A 38 -5.48 -11.78 11.61
C ARG A 38 -4.43 -10.78 11.13
N LEU A 39 -3.24 -11.24 10.72
CA LEU A 39 -2.18 -10.33 10.23
C LEU A 39 -2.61 -9.56 8.98
N VAL A 40 -3.23 -10.23 8.00
CA VAL A 40 -3.72 -9.59 6.78
C VAL A 40 -4.80 -8.55 7.10
N ARG A 41 -5.73 -8.88 8.01
CA ARG A 41 -6.77 -7.95 8.46
C ARG A 41 -6.19 -6.71 9.14
N ILE A 42 -5.26 -6.89 10.08
CA ILE A 42 -4.60 -5.78 10.76
C ILE A 42 -3.86 -4.88 9.76
N ALA A 43 -3.10 -5.47 8.84
CA ALA A 43 -2.41 -4.71 7.80
C ALA A 43 -3.38 -3.92 6.92
N ALA A 44 -4.51 -4.53 6.53
CA ALA A 44 -5.55 -3.88 5.75
C ALA A 44 -6.20 -2.71 6.52
N ASP A 45 -6.44 -2.87 7.83
CA ASP A 45 -7.02 -1.83 8.67
C ASP A 45 -6.08 -0.61 8.78
N PHE A 46 -4.77 -0.82 8.99
CA PHE A 46 -3.79 0.27 8.99
C PHE A 46 -3.65 0.95 7.63
N LEU A 47 -3.63 0.18 6.54
CA LEU A 47 -3.59 0.74 5.18
C LEU A 47 -4.86 1.54 4.86
N THR A 48 -6.02 1.06 5.31
CA THR A 48 -7.29 1.80 5.18
C THR A 48 -7.26 3.08 6.01
N GLY A 49 -6.66 3.05 7.21
CA GLY A 49 -6.48 4.21 8.07
C GLY A 49 -5.68 5.34 7.43
N VAL A 50 -4.71 5.02 6.57
CA VAL A 50 -3.93 6.01 5.79
C VAL A 50 -4.54 6.31 4.41
N GLY A 51 -5.77 5.83 4.16
CA GLY A 51 -6.59 6.21 3.01
C GLY A 51 -6.50 5.29 1.79
N PHE A 52 -5.92 4.09 1.89
CA PHE A 52 -6.09 3.06 0.85
C PHE A 52 -7.50 2.47 0.89
N GLU A 53 -7.98 2.00 -0.25
CA GLU A 53 -9.26 1.31 -0.38
C GLU A 53 -9.03 -0.12 -0.85
N ARG A 54 -9.73 -1.07 -0.22
CA ARG A 54 -9.65 -2.48 -0.61
C ARG A 54 -10.21 -2.66 -2.02
N ARG A 55 -9.51 -3.45 -2.83
CA ARG A 55 -10.00 -3.82 -4.16
C ARG A 55 -11.06 -4.91 -4.05
N ASP A 56 -12.06 -4.82 -4.92
CA ASP A 56 -13.13 -5.80 -5.06
C ASP A 56 -12.83 -6.71 -6.26
N ASP A 57 -11.78 -7.52 -6.13
CA ASP A 57 -11.28 -8.40 -7.19
C ASP A 57 -11.18 -9.88 -6.78
N ASP A 58 -11.66 -10.22 -5.58
CA ASP A 58 -11.60 -11.56 -4.99
C ASP A 58 -10.17 -12.16 -5.02
N PHE A 59 -9.15 -11.31 -4.78
CA PHE A 59 -7.76 -11.75 -4.86
C PHE A 59 -7.45 -12.99 -4.02
N ASP A 60 -7.97 -13.01 -2.79
CA ASP A 60 -7.79 -14.12 -1.85
C ASP A 60 -8.45 -15.40 -2.36
N GLY A 61 -9.67 -15.32 -2.91
CA GLY A 61 -10.37 -16.44 -3.54
C GLY A 61 -9.60 -17.00 -4.73
N ARG A 62 -9.04 -16.13 -5.59
CA ARG A 62 -8.19 -16.54 -6.73
C ARG A 62 -6.91 -17.25 -6.28
N LEU A 63 -6.29 -16.83 -5.18
CA LEU A 63 -5.11 -17.49 -4.62
C LEU A 63 -5.46 -18.87 -4.06
N ARG A 64 -6.56 -18.99 -3.29
CA ARG A 64 -7.04 -20.28 -2.77
C ARG A 64 -7.38 -21.26 -3.89
N ALA A 65 -8.03 -20.80 -4.96
CA ALA A 65 -8.35 -21.63 -6.12
C ALA A 65 -7.10 -22.22 -6.82
N ARG A 66 -5.94 -21.59 -6.62
CA ARG A 66 -4.63 -22.05 -7.13
C ARG A 66 -3.86 -22.90 -6.11
N GLY A 67 -4.44 -23.22 -4.96
CA GLY A 67 -3.80 -23.99 -3.89
C GLY A 67 -2.71 -23.22 -3.14
N SER A 68 -2.75 -21.88 -3.16
CA SER A 68 -1.79 -21.06 -2.43
C SER A 68 -1.97 -21.20 -0.92
N GLU A 69 -0.86 -21.35 -0.19
CA GLU A 69 -0.83 -21.32 1.28
C GLU A 69 -0.92 -19.88 1.83
N TRP A 70 -0.86 -18.88 0.95
CA TRP A 70 -0.97 -17.48 1.33
C TRP A 70 -2.41 -17.02 1.37
N THR A 71 -2.74 -16.26 2.40
CA THR A 71 -3.89 -15.36 2.43
C THR A 71 -3.43 -13.97 2.02
N ALA A 72 -4.19 -13.26 1.19
CA ALA A 72 -3.78 -11.92 0.77
C ALA A 72 -4.95 -10.97 0.55
N THR A 73 -4.64 -9.68 0.58
CA THR A 73 -5.55 -8.62 0.17
C THR A 73 -4.79 -7.55 -0.59
N ALA A 74 -5.47 -6.97 -1.57
CA ALA A 74 -4.97 -5.86 -2.36
C ALA A 74 -5.73 -4.58 -1.96
N LEU A 75 -5.01 -3.49 -1.77
CA LEU A 75 -5.58 -2.16 -1.55
C LEU A 75 -4.96 -1.17 -2.52
N GLU A 76 -5.74 -0.18 -2.94
CA GLU A 76 -5.34 0.81 -3.94
C GLU A 76 -5.60 2.23 -3.44
N ILE A 77 -4.79 3.16 -3.92
CA ILE A 77 -4.97 4.59 -3.72
C ILE A 77 -4.59 5.35 -4.99
N GLY A 78 -5.15 6.54 -5.16
CA GLY A 78 -4.91 7.40 -6.30
C GLY A 78 -5.77 7.08 -7.51
N ASP A 79 -5.67 7.92 -8.54
CA ASP A 79 -6.44 7.79 -9.77
C ASP A 79 -5.59 8.17 -10.99
N GLU A 80 -5.61 7.32 -12.02
CA GLU A 80 -4.77 7.46 -13.20
C GLU A 80 -5.12 8.72 -13.99
N LYS A 81 -6.42 8.98 -14.17
CA LYS A 81 -6.92 10.09 -14.98
C LYS A 81 -6.71 11.42 -14.25
N GLY A 82 -6.98 11.44 -12.95
CA GLY A 82 -6.78 12.56 -12.05
C GLY A 82 -5.32 12.98 -11.93
N SER A 83 -4.40 12.01 -11.81
CA SER A 83 -2.97 12.30 -11.71
C SER A 83 -2.43 12.91 -13.01
N LYS A 84 -2.82 12.39 -14.18
CA LYS A 84 -2.42 12.94 -15.49
C LYS A 84 -2.94 14.35 -15.74
N ARG A 85 -4.19 14.65 -15.36
CA ARG A 85 -4.74 16.02 -15.47
C ARG A 85 -3.98 17.02 -14.60
N SER A 86 -3.50 16.56 -13.44
CA SER A 86 -2.71 17.38 -12.51
C SER A 86 -1.32 17.70 -13.04
N TRP A 87 -0.70 16.80 -13.81
CA TRP A 87 0.57 17.08 -14.50
C TRP A 87 0.48 18.30 -15.44
N TRP A 88 -0.57 18.37 -16.27
CA TRP A 88 -0.79 19.51 -17.17
C TRP A 88 -1.00 20.84 -16.42
N ARG A 89 -1.65 20.82 -15.24
CA ARG A 89 -1.81 22.01 -14.40
C ARG A 89 -0.54 22.38 -13.63
N GLY A 90 0.24 21.37 -13.22
CA GLY A 90 1.46 21.53 -12.42
C GLY A 90 2.54 22.36 -13.12
N LEU A 91 2.60 22.31 -14.46
CA LEU A 91 3.49 23.15 -15.27
C LEU A 91 3.29 24.66 -15.07
N LEU A 92 2.14 25.11 -14.54
CA LEU A 92 1.83 26.53 -14.31
C LEU A 92 1.97 26.95 -12.84
N THR A 93 2.10 26.01 -11.91
CA THR A 93 2.05 26.27 -10.45
C THR A 93 3.31 25.81 -9.70
N ASP A 94 4.36 25.43 -10.42
CA ASP A 94 5.55 24.74 -9.89
C ASP A 94 6.45 25.58 -8.96
N GLU A 95 6.15 26.88 -8.78
CA GLU A 95 6.99 27.81 -8.00
C GLU A 95 6.39 28.27 -6.67
N LEU A 96 5.21 27.81 -6.28
CA LEU A 96 4.56 28.35 -5.07
C LEU A 96 5.13 27.72 -3.79
N PRO A 97 5.74 28.51 -2.88
CA PRO A 97 6.39 28.00 -1.65
C PRO A 97 5.39 27.68 -0.53
N PHE A 98 4.10 27.56 -0.84
CA PHE A 98 3.02 27.32 0.12
C PHE A 98 2.15 26.14 -0.32
N PRO A 99 1.57 25.38 0.64
CA PRO A 99 0.70 24.26 0.32
C PRO A 99 -0.56 24.76 -0.40
N LEU A 100 -0.87 24.16 -1.55
CA LEU A 100 -2.10 24.45 -2.29
C LEU A 100 -3.33 24.04 -1.44
N PRO A 101 -4.46 24.78 -1.53
CA PRO A 101 -5.75 24.34 -1.01
C PRO A 101 -6.07 22.92 -1.48
N HIS A 102 -6.70 22.09 -0.64
CA HIS A 102 -6.95 20.66 -0.92
C HIS A 102 -7.57 20.41 -2.31
N ALA A 103 -8.52 21.24 -2.74
CA ALA A 103 -9.16 21.14 -4.06
C ALA A 103 -8.19 21.28 -5.25
N LEU A 104 -7.07 21.98 -5.05
CA LEU A 104 -6.03 22.25 -6.04
C LEU A 104 -4.82 21.33 -5.89
N GLN A 105 -4.76 20.51 -4.83
CA GLN A 105 -3.69 19.54 -4.65
C GLN A 105 -3.78 18.43 -5.72
N PRO A 106 -2.63 17.96 -6.24
CA PRO A 106 -2.60 16.89 -7.22
C PRO A 106 -3.16 15.60 -6.61
N VAL A 107 -3.93 14.88 -7.41
CA VAL A 107 -4.38 13.52 -7.09
C VAL A 107 -3.17 12.58 -7.14
N LEU A 108 -3.10 11.65 -6.18
CA LEU A 108 -2.04 10.65 -6.12
C LEU A 108 -2.03 9.80 -7.40
N PRO A 109 -0.85 9.51 -7.96
CA PRO A 109 -0.73 8.45 -8.97
C PRO A 109 -1.16 7.10 -8.38
N PRO A 110 -1.79 6.23 -9.20
CA PRO A 110 -2.25 4.92 -8.75
C PRO A 110 -1.12 4.13 -8.09
N THR A 111 -1.36 3.71 -6.86
CA THR A 111 -0.47 2.83 -6.09
C THR A 111 -1.27 1.69 -5.51
N LEU A 112 -0.81 0.47 -5.78
CA LEU A 112 -1.34 -0.75 -5.22
C LEU A 112 -0.47 -1.17 -4.02
N VAL A 113 -1.06 -1.68 -2.96
CA VAL A 113 -0.36 -2.35 -1.87
C VAL A 113 -0.95 -3.73 -1.70
N VAL A 114 -0.08 -4.75 -1.69
CA VAL A 114 -0.46 -6.12 -1.35
C VAL A 114 -0.02 -6.40 0.07
N ALA A 115 -0.95 -6.81 0.92
CA ALA A 115 -0.67 -7.43 2.21
C ALA A 115 -0.96 -8.93 2.10
N ALA A 116 0.06 -9.75 2.30
CA ALA A 116 -0.02 -11.20 2.18
C ALA A 116 0.62 -11.87 3.39
N ALA A 117 0.00 -12.91 3.92
CA ALA A 117 0.54 -13.68 5.02
C ALA A 117 0.41 -15.18 4.79
N ARG A 118 1.34 -15.95 5.37
CA ARG A 118 1.29 -17.42 5.40
C ARG A 118 1.74 -17.95 6.76
N PRO A 119 1.29 -19.14 7.18
CA PRO A 119 1.85 -19.79 8.35
C PRO A 119 3.30 -20.20 8.10
N VAL A 120 4.16 -20.08 9.11
CA VAL A 120 5.55 -20.58 9.06
C VAL A 120 5.86 -21.57 10.19
N ALA A 121 5.13 -21.49 11.29
CA ALA A 121 5.10 -22.49 12.35
C ALA A 121 3.77 -22.40 13.11
N VAL A 122 3.55 -23.31 14.07
CA VAL A 122 2.35 -23.26 14.92
C VAL A 122 2.31 -21.93 15.68
N GLY A 123 1.24 -21.15 15.45
CA GLY A 123 1.05 -19.84 16.08
C GLY A 123 2.01 -18.75 15.59
N VAL A 124 2.72 -18.97 14.48
CA VAL A 124 3.63 -17.99 13.89
C VAL A 124 3.37 -17.87 12.40
N ALA A 125 3.22 -16.63 11.92
CA ALA A 125 3.00 -16.32 10.52
C ALA A 125 4.01 -15.29 10.03
N GLU A 126 4.33 -15.41 8.74
CA GLU A 126 5.01 -14.38 7.97
C GLU A 126 3.96 -13.42 7.42
N LEU A 127 4.18 -12.12 7.55
CA LEU A 127 3.44 -11.06 6.89
C LEU A 127 4.38 -10.30 5.96
N VAL A 128 3.97 -10.11 4.71
CA VAL A 128 4.64 -9.27 3.73
C VAL A 128 3.66 -8.18 3.28
N VAL A 129 4.07 -6.92 3.40
CA VAL A 129 3.32 -5.78 2.85
C VAL A 129 4.22 -5.08 1.84
N PHE A 130 3.80 -5.07 0.57
CA PHE A 130 4.62 -4.49 -0.50
C PHE A 130 3.82 -3.56 -1.41
N PRO A 131 4.31 -2.34 -1.66
CA PRO A 131 3.70 -1.39 -2.59
C PRO A 131 4.19 -1.54 -4.04
N HIS A 132 3.29 -1.32 -5.00
CA HIS A 132 3.55 -1.28 -6.44
C HIS A 132 3.02 0.02 -7.04
N THR A 133 3.92 0.83 -7.60
CA THR A 133 3.55 1.98 -8.43
C THR A 133 2.95 1.51 -9.75
N SER A 134 1.96 2.23 -10.30
CA SER A 134 1.57 2.00 -11.69
C SER A 134 2.43 2.80 -12.67
N ALA A 135 2.82 2.17 -13.78
CA ALA A 135 3.46 2.87 -14.90
C ALA A 135 2.48 3.77 -15.68
N ARG A 136 1.17 3.65 -15.43
CA ARG A 136 0.14 4.41 -16.14
C ARG A 136 -0.15 5.78 -15.52
N GLY A 137 0.31 6.06 -14.30
CA GLY A 137 0.13 7.34 -13.62
C GLY A 137 1.12 8.43 -14.05
N ASP A 138 1.21 9.51 -13.27
CA ASP A 138 2.29 10.49 -13.41
C ASP A 138 3.62 9.88 -12.94
N ALA A 139 4.54 9.66 -13.89
CA ALA A 139 5.83 9.03 -13.64
C ALA A 139 6.73 9.85 -12.69
N THR A 140 6.65 11.18 -12.74
CA THR A 140 7.45 12.08 -11.89
C THR A 140 7.05 11.98 -10.42
N HIS A 141 5.82 11.57 -10.15
CA HIS A 141 5.23 11.45 -8.81
C HIS A 141 4.81 10.03 -8.47
N ALA A 142 5.29 9.02 -9.19
CA ALA A 142 4.86 7.63 -9.03
C ALA A 142 4.99 7.11 -7.59
N ARG A 143 5.90 7.67 -6.79
CA ARG A 143 6.14 7.32 -5.38
C ARG A 143 5.45 8.23 -4.37
N ALA A 144 4.51 9.07 -4.79
CA ALA A 144 3.88 10.04 -3.90
C ALA A 144 3.06 9.41 -2.75
N ALA A 145 2.66 8.15 -2.88
CA ALA A 145 2.03 7.40 -1.78
C ALA A 145 3.03 6.94 -0.69
N ALA A 146 4.34 7.10 -0.88
CA ALA A 146 5.37 6.59 0.03
C ALA A 146 5.19 7.03 1.49
N PRO A 147 4.88 8.31 1.82
CA PRO A 147 4.65 8.71 3.21
C PRO A 147 3.48 7.96 3.87
N ARG A 148 2.39 7.73 3.13
CA ARG A 148 1.22 6.97 3.63
C ARG A 148 1.58 5.51 3.83
N VAL A 149 2.30 4.90 2.88
CA VAL A 149 2.78 3.52 3.03
C VAL A 149 3.71 3.41 4.24
N THR A 150 4.72 4.25 4.36
CA THR A 150 5.65 4.28 5.50
C THR A 150 4.90 4.41 6.82
N SER A 151 3.94 5.32 6.93
CA SER A 151 3.12 5.48 8.13
C SER A 151 2.34 4.21 8.49
N ALA A 152 1.78 3.50 7.50
CA ALA A 152 1.09 2.23 7.75
C ALA A 152 2.08 1.14 8.20
N LEU A 153 3.26 1.02 7.59
CA LEU A 153 4.27 0.03 7.99
C LEU A 153 4.81 0.30 9.40
N GLU A 154 5.00 1.57 9.76
CA GLU A 154 5.39 1.99 11.11
C GLU A 154 4.31 1.62 12.14
N GLN A 155 3.03 1.85 11.84
CA GLN A 155 1.92 1.49 12.71
C GLN A 155 1.78 -0.03 12.88
N ILE A 156 1.94 -0.81 11.80
CA ILE A 156 1.98 -2.29 11.86
C ILE A 156 3.12 -2.76 12.76
N THR A 157 4.31 -2.18 12.59
CA THR A 157 5.50 -2.52 13.39
C THR A 157 5.28 -2.17 14.87
N ALA A 158 4.72 -0.99 15.16
CA ALA A 158 4.42 -0.57 16.51
C ALA A 158 3.38 -1.48 17.18
N ALA A 159 2.32 -1.88 16.46
CA ALA A 159 1.31 -2.80 16.97
C ALA A 159 1.90 -4.19 17.28
N ALA A 160 2.68 -4.76 16.36
CA ALA A 160 3.33 -6.05 16.56
C ALA A 160 4.37 -6.02 17.69
N GLY A 161 5.04 -4.88 17.88
CA GLY A 161 5.99 -4.64 18.97
C GLY A 161 5.32 -4.50 20.33
N ALA A 162 4.22 -3.74 20.42
CA ALA A 162 3.48 -3.51 21.66
C ALA A 162 2.86 -4.81 22.22
N GLU A 163 2.47 -5.74 21.36
CA GLU A 163 1.98 -7.07 21.75
C GLU A 163 3.10 -8.05 22.16
N GLY A 164 4.38 -7.68 22.02
CA GLY A 164 5.51 -8.60 22.20
C GLY A 164 5.50 -9.78 21.21
N ALA A 165 4.71 -9.67 20.14
CA ALA A 165 4.44 -10.73 19.18
C ALA A 165 5.46 -10.76 18.04
N MET A 166 6.15 -9.65 17.78
CA MET A 166 7.14 -9.55 16.70
C MET A 166 8.41 -10.35 16.99
N LEU A 167 8.73 -11.31 16.12
CA LEU A 167 9.96 -12.10 16.16
C LEU A 167 11.05 -11.53 15.27
N SER A 168 10.69 -11.01 14.10
CA SER A 168 11.61 -10.29 13.21
C SER A 168 10.87 -9.26 12.37
N HIS A 169 11.64 -8.29 11.87
CA HIS A 169 11.20 -7.27 10.92
C HIS A 169 12.32 -6.95 9.93
N GLU A 170 11.98 -6.86 8.66
CA GLU A 170 12.86 -6.52 7.55
C GLU A 170 12.20 -5.46 6.67
N SER A 171 12.92 -4.38 6.36
CA SER A 171 12.48 -3.40 5.35
C SER A 171 12.90 -3.85 3.95
N LEU A 172 11.95 -3.87 3.02
CA LEU A 172 12.14 -4.37 1.66
C LEU A 172 12.27 -3.22 0.66
N SER A 173 13.41 -3.12 -0.03
CA SER A 173 13.58 -2.21 -1.18
C SER A 173 13.10 -2.82 -2.50
N GLY A 174 12.88 -4.14 -2.53
CA GLY A 174 12.38 -4.91 -3.66
C GLY A 174 11.76 -6.21 -3.15
N ILE A 175 10.99 -6.88 -4.00
CA ILE A 175 10.35 -8.16 -3.68
C ILE A 175 10.76 -9.22 -4.71
N ALA A 176 11.16 -10.39 -4.21
CA ALA A 176 11.53 -11.51 -5.05
C ALA A 176 10.27 -12.17 -5.65
N ASN A 177 10.42 -12.86 -6.78
CA ASN A 177 9.36 -13.71 -7.34
C ASN A 177 9.46 -15.12 -6.72
N ASP A 178 9.31 -15.21 -5.40
CA ASP A 178 9.46 -16.44 -4.60
C ASP A 178 8.13 -17.16 -4.32
N GLY A 179 7.08 -16.81 -5.08
CA GLY A 179 5.72 -17.30 -4.87
C GLY A 179 4.89 -16.45 -3.89
N SER A 180 5.45 -15.38 -3.30
CA SER A 180 4.65 -14.41 -2.56
C SER A 180 3.60 -13.75 -3.46
N PRO A 181 2.34 -13.59 -3.00
CA PRO A 181 1.32 -12.85 -3.73
C PRO A 181 1.66 -11.37 -3.95
N ALA A 182 2.56 -10.82 -3.14
CA ALA A 182 3.08 -9.47 -3.29
C ALA A 182 4.19 -9.36 -4.35
N SER A 183 4.59 -10.47 -4.99
CA SER A 183 5.59 -10.43 -6.06
C SER A 183 5.07 -9.73 -7.31
N GLN A 184 5.98 -9.08 -8.05
CA GLN A 184 5.65 -8.37 -9.28
C GLN A 184 5.00 -9.30 -10.33
N ALA A 185 5.41 -10.57 -10.38
CA ALA A 185 4.83 -11.55 -11.29
C ALA A 185 3.34 -11.82 -10.98
N VAL A 186 3.02 -12.14 -9.71
CA VAL A 186 1.64 -12.44 -9.29
C VAL A 186 0.76 -11.20 -9.42
N VAL A 187 1.26 -10.03 -9.04
CA VAL A 187 0.52 -8.76 -9.14
C VAL A 187 0.16 -8.44 -10.60
N ARG A 188 1.04 -8.71 -11.56
CA ARG A 188 0.75 -8.52 -12.99
C ARG A 188 -0.24 -9.54 -13.52
N GLU A 189 -0.12 -10.80 -13.09
CA GLU A 189 -0.91 -11.91 -13.62
C GLU A 189 -2.32 -11.98 -13.02
N VAL A 190 -2.45 -11.82 -11.70
CA VAL A 190 -3.70 -12.05 -10.96
C VAL A 190 -4.49 -10.77 -10.75
N LEU A 191 -3.80 -9.66 -10.48
CA LEU A 191 -4.41 -8.34 -10.23
C LEU A 191 -4.41 -7.44 -11.47
N GLU A 192 -3.80 -7.90 -12.57
CA GLU A 192 -3.67 -7.18 -13.85
C GLU A 192 -3.02 -5.79 -13.71
N TRP A 193 -2.22 -5.60 -12.66
CA TRP A 193 -1.58 -4.32 -12.35
C TRP A 193 -0.30 -4.11 -13.16
N ARG A 194 -0.17 -2.94 -13.81
CA ARG A 194 0.95 -2.61 -14.71
C ARG A 194 1.61 -1.28 -14.36
#